data_AF-Q2PZM3-F1
#
_entry.id   AF-Q2PZM3-F1
#
_cell.length_a   1.000
_cell.length_b   1.000
_cell.length_c   1.000
_cell.angle_alpha   90.00
_cell.angle_beta   90.00
_cell.angle_gamma   90.00
#
_symmetry.space_group_name_H-M   'P 1'
#
loop_
_entity.id
_entity.type
_entity.pdbx_description
1 polymer ?
#
loop_
_entity_poly.entity_id
_entity_poly.type
_entity_poly.pdbx_seq_one_letter_code
_entity_poly.pdbx_strand_id
1 'polypeptide(L)'
;NNCPYTVWAAASPGGGRRLDRGQSWTLNVAPGTAMARIWGRTNCNFDSSGRGRCATGDCGALECKGWGVPPNTLAEYALNQFGNMDFIDISLVDGFNIPMDFSPTTGRCRGIRCTADINGQCPRELRVPSGCNNPCTVFKTNEYCCTNGQGSCGPTNFSKFFKTRCPDAYSYPQDDP
;
A
#
# COMPACT_ATOMS: atom_id res chain seq x y z
N ASN A 1 -10.36 10.61 2.96
CA ASN A 1 -9.25 10.66 3.93
C ASN A 1 -9.83 10.88 5.32
N ASN A 2 -9.78 9.87 6.20
CA ASN A 2 -10.25 9.99 7.58
C ASN A 2 -9.10 10.23 8.59
N CYS A 3 -7.86 10.34 8.12
CA CYS A 3 -6.72 10.63 8.97
C CYS A 3 -6.84 12.04 9.58
N PRO A 4 -6.23 12.30 10.76
CA PRO A 4 -6.20 13.63 11.36
C PRO A 4 -5.24 14.61 10.66
N TYR A 5 -4.67 14.23 9.51
CA TYR A 5 -3.70 15.00 8.74
C TYR A 5 -3.99 14.90 7.23
N THR A 6 -3.47 15.84 6.45
CA THR A 6 -3.55 15.82 4.99
C THR A 6 -2.77 14.62 4.43
N VAL A 7 -3.38 13.94 3.46
CA VAL A 7 -2.76 12.85 2.68
C VAL A 7 -2.84 13.23 1.21
N TRP A 8 -1.79 12.93 0.45
CA TRP A 8 -1.84 12.99 -1.01
C TRP A 8 -2.14 11.60 -1.52
N ALA A 9 -3.42 11.31 -1.75
CA ALA A 9 -3.83 10.06 -2.36
C ALA A 9 -3.16 9.89 -3.73
N ALA A 10 -2.85 8.65 -4.06
CA ALA A 10 -2.25 8.26 -5.31
C ALA A 10 -2.91 6.98 -5.82
N ALA A 11 -3.02 6.88 -7.14
CA ALA A 11 -3.55 5.73 -7.82
C ALA A 11 -2.78 5.48 -9.12
N SER A 12 -2.49 4.22 -9.42
CA SER A 12 -1.88 3.81 -10.68
C SER A 12 -2.65 2.61 -11.21
N PRO A 13 -3.45 2.75 -12.28
CA PRO A 13 -3.77 4.02 -12.98
C PRO A 13 -4.68 4.92 -12.13
N GLY A 14 -4.60 6.24 -12.32
CA GLY A 14 -5.54 7.20 -11.72
C GLY A 14 -4.95 8.57 -11.37
N GLY A 15 -3.64 8.67 -11.16
CA GLY A 15 -2.96 9.93 -10.86
C GLY A 15 -2.82 10.19 -9.36
N GLY A 16 -3.03 11.42 -8.91
CA GLY A 16 -2.97 11.72 -7.48
C GLY A 16 -3.67 13.02 -7.07
N ARG A 17 -4.15 13.06 -5.83
CA ARG A 17 -4.94 14.18 -5.31
C ARG A 17 -4.62 14.48 -3.86
N ARG A 18 -4.45 15.76 -3.54
CA ARG A 18 -4.38 16.24 -2.15
C ARG A 18 -5.75 16.09 -1.50
N LEU A 19 -5.81 15.41 -0.34
CA LEU A 19 -7.02 15.20 0.45
C LEU A 19 -6.78 15.62 1.89
N ASP A 20 -7.42 16.71 2.31
CA ASP A 20 -7.56 17.07 3.72
C ASP A 20 -8.49 16.11 4.46
N ARG A 21 -8.52 16.22 5.79
CA ARG A 21 -9.42 15.42 6.63
C ARG A 21 -10.86 15.59 6.17
N GLY A 22 -11.56 14.47 6.00
CA GLY A 22 -12.95 14.41 5.54
C GLY A 22 -13.13 14.52 4.01
N GLN A 23 -12.10 14.90 3.25
CA GLN A 23 -12.20 14.97 1.79
C GLN A 23 -12.15 13.57 1.15
N SER A 24 -12.81 13.44 0.00
CA SER A 24 -12.90 12.20 -0.76
C SER A 24 -12.52 12.40 -2.22
N TRP A 25 -12.09 11.31 -2.87
CA TRP A 25 -11.78 11.26 -4.28
C TRP A 25 -12.44 10.03 -4.91
N THR A 26 -13.30 10.25 -5.89
CA THR A 26 -13.88 9.17 -6.69
C THR A 26 -12.98 8.88 -7.88
N LEU A 27 -12.57 7.61 -8.00
CA LEU A 27 -11.83 7.07 -9.12
C LEU A 27 -12.74 6.19 -9.95
N ASN A 28 -12.82 6.46 -11.26
CA ASN A 28 -13.48 5.57 -12.20
C ASN A 28 -12.42 4.69 -12.85
N VAL A 29 -12.55 3.38 -12.69
CA VAL A 29 -11.58 2.40 -13.16
C VAL A 29 -12.28 1.43 -14.10
N ALA A 30 -11.69 1.19 -15.27
CA ALA A 30 -12.28 0.34 -16.28
C ALA A 30 -12.23 -1.14 -15.86
N PRO A 31 -13.25 -1.95 -16.19
CA PRO A 31 -13.17 -3.41 -16.08
C PRO A 31 -11.95 -3.94 -16.84
N GLY A 32 -11.31 -5.00 -16.33
CA GLY A 32 -10.08 -5.57 -16.89
C GLY A 32 -8.79 -4.89 -16.43
N THR A 33 -8.86 -3.78 -15.68
CA THR A 33 -7.68 -3.15 -15.09
C THR A 33 -6.99 -4.11 -14.12
N ALA A 34 -5.68 -4.31 -14.26
CA ALA A 34 -4.86 -5.17 -13.42
C ALA A 34 -3.58 -4.45 -12.97
N MET A 35 -2.84 -5.05 -12.03
CA MET A 35 -1.62 -4.47 -11.43
C MET A 35 -1.84 -3.05 -10.87
N ALA A 36 -3.06 -2.79 -10.40
CA ALA A 36 -3.46 -1.46 -9.99
C ALA A 36 -3.29 -1.27 -8.49
N ARG A 37 -2.89 -0.06 -8.12
CA ARG A 37 -2.58 0.30 -6.74
C ARG A 37 -3.24 1.62 -6.37
N ILE A 38 -3.76 1.70 -5.14
CA ILE A 38 -4.11 2.93 -4.44
C ILE A 38 -3.27 3.00 -3.17
N TRP A 39 -2.68 4.16 -2.89
CA TRP A 39 -1.93 4.39 -1.65
C TRP A 39 -2.02 5.84 -1.19
N GLY A 40 -1.69 6.07 0.08
CA GLY A 40 -1.56 7.41 0.64
C GLY A 40 -0.10 7.85 0.74
N ARG A 41 0.15 9.11 0.43
CA ARG A 41 1.46 9.76 0.57
C ARG A 41 1.43 10.81 1.67
N THR A 42 2.50 10.90 2.46
CA THR A 42 2.58 11.81 3.60
C THR A 42 3.63 12.90 3.41
N ASN A 43 3.42 14.04 4.08
CA ASN A 43 4.35 15.17 4.14
C ASN A 43 4.87 15.60 2.77
N CYS A 44 3.96 15.77 1.82
CA CYS A 44 4.31 16.18 0.46
C CYS A 44 4.40 17.69 0.32
N ASN A 45 5.30 18.13 -0.55
CA ASN A 45 5.37 19.51 -1.00
C ASN A 45 5.48 19.51 -2.53
N PHE A 46 4.53 20.16 -3.20
CA PHE A 46 4.47 20.29 -4.65
C PHE A 46 4.36 21.75 -5.05
N ASP A 47 5.05 22.14 -6.12
CA ASP A 47 4.89 23.43 -6.76
C ASP A 47 3.59 23.50 -7.59
N SER A 48 3.31 24.66 -8.20
CA SER A 48 2.13 24.88 -9.04
C SER A 48 2.11 24.02 -10.32
N SER A 49 3.24 23.44 -10.72
CA SER A 49 3.35 22.50 -11.83
C SER A 49 3.19 21.04 -11.39
N GLY A 50 2.92 20.80 -10.10
CA GLY A 50 2.76 19.45 -9.54
C GLY A 50 4.09 18.70 -9.36
N ARG A 51 5.23 19.40 -9.38
CA ARG A 51 6.55 18.81 -9.15
C ARG A 51 6.96 19.00 -7.70
N GLY A 52 7.56 17.97 -7.12
CA GLY A 52 7.79 17.96 -5.69
C GLY A 52 8.13 16.58 -5.17
N ARG A 53 8.05 16.41 -3.85
CA ARG A 53 8.33 15.15 -3.17
C ARG A 53 7.44 14.93 -1.96
N CYS A 54 7.21 13.66 -1.66
CA CYS A 54 6.60 13.17 -0.42
C CYS A 54 7.65 12.47 0.47
N ALA A 55 7.40 12.43 1.78
CA ALA A 55 8.26 11.67 2.70
C ALA A 55 8.02 10.16 2.57
N THR A 56 6.79 9.74 2.32
CA THR A 56 6.41 8.33 2.10
C THR A 56 5.54 8.21 0.85
N GLY A 57 5.69 7.11 0.11
CA GLY A 57 4.86 6.82 -1.07
C GLY A 57 5.12 7.74 -2.27
N ASP A 58 6.24 8.47 -2.30
CA ASP A 58 6.54 9.40 -3.39
C ASP A 58 6.55 8.70 -4.76
N CYS A 59 6.02 9.36 -5.79
CA CYS A 59 5.98 8.86 -7.16
C CYS A 59 6.58 9.87 -8.15
N GLY A 60 7.40 10.82 -7.66
CA GLY A 60 8.08 11.86 -8.44
C GLY A 60 7.23 13.08 -8.84
N ALA A 61 5.91 13.02 -8.71
CA ALA A 61 4.99 14.11 -9.05
C ALA A 61 3.67 14.04 -8.26
N LEU A 62 2.85 15.09 -8.33
CA LEU A 62 1.50 15.08 -7.75
C LEU A 62 0.65 14.00 -8.43
N GLU A 63 0.66 13.99 -9.76
CA GLU A 63 -0.06 13.03 -10.60
C GLU A 63 0.81 11.81 -10.89
N CYS A 64 0.62 10.72 -10.14
CA CYS A 64 1.42 9.51 -10.30
C CYS A 64 1.21 8.84 -11.67
N LYS A 65 2.31 8.44 -12.31
CA LYS A 65 2.33 7.64 -13.55
C LYS A 65 2.85 6.22 -13.36
N GLY A 66 3.28 5.90 -12.15
CA GLY A 66 3.75 4.59 -11.74
C GLY A 66 3.63 4.44 -10.23
N TRP A 67 4.22 3.38 -9.69
CA TRP A 67 4.13 3.04 -8.27
C TRP A 67 4.97 3.96 -7.39
N GLY A 68 4.56 4.08 -6.11
CA GLY A 68 5.25 4.90 -5.13
C GLY A 68 6.45 4.19 -4.49
N VAL A 69 7.37 4.97 -3.94
CA VAL A 69 8.54 4.47 -3.20
C VAL A 69 8.12 4.05 -1.78
N PRO A 70 8.52 2.85 -1.30
CA PRO A 70 8.31 2.40 0.07
C PRO A 70 8.86 3.38 1.15
N PRO A 71 8.27 3.41 2.37
CA PRO A 71 7.13 2.59 2.77
C PRO A 71 5.80 3.19 2.32
N ASN A 72 4.90 2.34 1.84
CA ASN A 72 3.52 2.71 1.57
C ASN A 72 2.56 1.53 1.78
N THR A 73 1.49 1.75 2.55
CA THR A 73 0.42 0.77 2.67
C THR A 73 -0.35 0.76 1.35
N LEU A 74 -0.45 -0.41 0.70
CA LEU A 74 -1.08 -0.55 -0.61
C LEU A 74 -2.48 -1.14 -0.49
N ALA A 75 -3.44 -0.59 -1.24
CA ALA A 75 -4.61 -1.32 -1.71
C ALA A 75 -4.33 -1.75 -3.15
N GLU A 76 -4.20 -3.05 -3.38
CA GLU A 76 -3.96 -3.61 -4.71
C GLU A 76 -5.26 -4.23 -5.24
N TYR A 77 -5.49 -4.10 -6.55
CA TYR A 77 -6.67 -4.70 -7.17
C TYR A 77 -6.47 -5.07 -8.64
N ALA A 78 -7.23 -6.07 -9.07
CA ALA A 78 -7.41 -6.45 -10.46
C ALA A 78 -8.89 -6.77 -10.72
N LEU A 79 -9.51 -6.06 -11.67
CA LEU A 79 -10.95 -6.08 -11.90
C LEU A 79 -11.32 -6.97 -13.09
N ASN A 80 -12.42 -7.72 -12.98
CA ASN A 80 -12.97 -8.58 -14.03
C ASN A 80 -11.92 -9.53 -14.64
N GLN A 81 -11.24 -10.29 -13.78
CA GLN A 81 -10.20 -11.24 -14.13
C GLN A 81 -10.78 -12.64 -14.35
N PHE A 82 -10.03 -13.70 -14.02
CA PHE A 82 -10.47 -15.09 -14.16
C PHE A 82 -11.85 -15.31 -13.49
N GLY A 83 -12.78 -15.92 -14.22
CA GLY A 83 -14.14 -16.18 -13.73
C GLY A 83 -15.01 -14.92 -13.55
N ASN A 84 -14.66 -13.79 -14.17
CA ASN A 84 -15.33 -12.49 -13.97
C ASN A 84 -15.30 -12.02 -12.50
N MET A 85 -14.22 -12.35 -11.79
CA MET A 85 -14.01 -11.96 -10.40
C MET A 85 -13.05 -10.78 -10.31
N ASP A 86 -13.31 -9.93 -9.32
CA ASP A 86 -12.37 -8.90 -8.88
C ASP A 86 -11.50 -9.51 -7.77
N PHE A 87 -10.20 -9.26 -7.84
CA PHE A 87 -9.23 -9.62 -6.82
C PHE A 87 -8.76 -8.34 -6.14
N ILE A 88 -8.81 -8.32 -4.82
CA ILE A 88 -8.40 -7.17 -4.01
C ILE A 88 -7.58 -7.65 -2.82
N ASP A 89 -6.60 -6.84 -2.43
CA ASP A 89 -5.81 -7.07 -1.23
C ASP A 89 -5.30 -5.76 -0.62
N ILE A 90 -4.89 -5.84 0.64
CA ILE A 90 -4.01 -4.84 1.26
C ILE A 90 -2.64 -5.48 1.34
N SER A 91 -1.62 -4.76 0.89
CA SER A 91 -0.25 -5.26 0.87
C SER A 91 0.68 -4.38 1.70
N LEU A 92 1.45 -5.05 2.56
CA LEU A 92 2.52 -4.48 3.37
C LEU A 92 3.90 -4.98 2.90
N VAL A 93 3.97 -5.59 1.72
CA VAL A 93 5.21 -6.02 1.07
C VAL A 93 6.10 -4.83 0.73
N ASP A 94 5.48 -3.67 0.45
CA ASP A 94 6.13 -2.37 0.27
C ASP A 94 6.11 -1.52 1.56
N GLY A 95 5.89 -2.15 2.72
CA GLY A 95 5.88 -1.52 4.03
C GLY A 95 4.55 -0.90 4.43
N PHE A 96 4.57 -0.09 5.48
CA PHE A 96 3.40 0.55 6.06
C PHE A 96 3.68 2.02 6.34
N ASN A 97 2.71 2.89 6.04
CA ASN A 97 2.77 4.30 6.43
C ASN A 97 1.45 4.82 7.02
N ILE A 98 0.31 4.42 6.46
CA ILE A 98 -1.02 4.91 6.83
C ILE A 98 -1.94 3.69 7.04
N PRO A 99 -2.71 3.64 8.14
CA PRO A 99 -3.80 2.68 8.31
C PRO A 99 -4.80 2.69 7.15
N MET A 100 -5.25 1.52 6.70
CA MET A 100 -6.11 1.39 5.52
C MET A 100 -7.30 0.46 5.76
N ASP A 101 -8.44 0.85 5.19
CA ASP A 101 -9.63 0.01 4.99
C ASP A 101 -9.86 -0.04 3.47
N PHE A 102 -9.95 -1.24 2.93
CA PHE A 102 -10.34 -1.47 1.55
C PHE A 102 -11.56 -2.40 1.52
N SER A 103 -12.74 -1.78 1.43
CA SER A 103 -14.03 -2.46 1.51
C SER A 103 -14.90 -2.19 0.28
N PRO A 104 -15.67 -3.19 -0.20
CA PRO A 104 -16.68 -2.96 -1.23
C PRO A 104 -17.83 -2.12 -0.69
N THR A 105 -18.38 -1.23 -1.52
CA THR A 105 -19.56 -0.42 -1.18
C THR A 105 -20.89 -1.11 -1.50
N THR A 106 -20.85 -2.24 -2.22
CA THR A 106 -22.02 -2.98 -2.69
C THR A 106 -22.40 -4.16 -1.80
N GLY A 107 -21.64 -4.43 -0.73
CA GLY A 107 -21.90 -5.52 0.22
C GLY A 107 -21.68 -6.94 -0.33
N ARG A 108 -21.10 -7.09 -1.53
CA ARG A 108 -20.92 -8.41 -2.19
C ARG A 108 -19.77 -9.24 -1.62
N CYS A 109 -18.78 -8.61 -1.00
CA CYS A 109 -17.61 -9.28 -0.42
C CYS A 109 -17.31 -8.70 0.97
N ARG A 110 -16.52 -9.42 1.77
CA ARG A 110 -15.96 -8.89 3.03
C ARG A 110 -14.93 -7.81 2.70
N GLY A 111 -14.90 -6.73 3.48
CA GLY A 111 -13.81 -5.75 3.43
C GLY A 111 -12.56 -6.23 4.16
N ILE A 112 -11.40 -5.71 3.75
CA ILE A 112 -10.10 -6.01 4.34
C ILE A 112 -9.52 -4.76 4.99
N ARG A 113 -8.85 -4.94 6.14
CA ARG A 113 -8.42 -3.81 6.98
C ARG A 113 -7.04 -4.04 7.56
N CYS A 114 -6.25 -2.98 7.61
CA CYS A 114 -5.01 -2.91 8.36
C CYS A 114 -4.96 -1.59 9.15
N THR A 115 -5.36 -1.66 10.42
CA THR A 115 -5.58 -0.46 11.26
C THR A 115 -4.73 -0.40 12.53
N ALA A 116 -3.86 -1.39 12.75
CA ALA A 116 -2.94 -1.39 13.87
C ALA A 116 -1.91 -0.25 13.79
N ASP A 117 -1.40 0.17 14.94
CA ASP A 117 -0.28 1.12 15.04
C ASP A 117 1.06 0.44 14.69
N ILE A 118 1.24 0.12 13.42
CA ILE A 118 2.48 -0.48 12.92
C ILE A 118 3.65 0.50 13.03
N ASN A 119 3.43 1.80 12.79
CA ASN A 119 4.48 2.81 12.87
C ASN A 119 5.06 2.94 14.29
N GLY A 120 4.20 3.04 15.31
CA GLY A 120 4.63 3.13 16.70
C GLY A 120 5.30 1.86 17.22
N GLN A 121 4.92 0.70 16.68
CA GLN A 121 5.45 -0.61 17.08
C GLN A 121 6.56 -1.13 16.15
N CYS A 122 6.95 -0.35 15.14
CA CYS A 122 7.86 -0.81 14.09
C CYS A 122 9.19 -1.30 14.67
N PRO A 123 9.68 -2.51 14.31
CA PRO A 123 11.01 -2.98 14.66
C PRO A 123 12.07 -1.97 14.27
N ARG A 124 13.11 -1.86 15.10
CA ARG A 124 14.13 -0.81 14.94
C ARG A 124 14.81 -0.89 13.57
N GLU A 125 15.01 -2.10 13.07
CA GLU A 125 15.65 -2.43 11.80
C GLU A 125 14.85 -1.96 10.59
N LEU A 126 13.53 -1.82 10.74
CA LEU A 126 12.60 -1.48 9.67
C LEU A 126 12.11 -0.03 9.74
N ARG A 127 12.41 0.66 10.84
CA ARG A 127 11.86 1.98 11.13
C ARG A 127 12.47 3.05 10.24
N VAL A 128 11.60 3.87 9.66
CA VAL A 128 11.98 5.08 8.94
C VAL A 128 11.11 6.26 9.40
N PRO A 129 11.48 7.51 9.09
CA PRO A 129 10.63 8.64 9.40
C PRO A 129 9.23 8.47 8.80
N SER A 130 8.20 8.54 9.65
CA SER A 130 6.77 8.43 9.25
C SER A 130 6.36 7.10 8.59
N GLY A 131 7.09 6.00 8.82
CA GLY A 131 6.74 4.71 8.26
C GLY A 131 7.50 3.52 8.85
N CYS A 132 7.11 2.33 8.40
CA CYS A 132 7.77 1.06 8.71
C CYS A 132 8.02 0.29 7.41
N ASN A 133 9.27 0.12 6.99
CA ASN A 133 9.58 -0.64 5.79
C ASN A 133 9.30 -2.14 5.97
N ASN A 134 9.05 -2.83 4.87
CA ASN A 134 9.12 -4.29 4.86
C ASN A 134 10.59 -4.74 4.87
N PRO A 135 10.93 -5.91 5.44
CA PRO A 135 12.29 -6.44 5.38
C PRO A 135 12.83 -6.62 3.96
N CYS A 136 12.00 -6.87 2.93
CA CYS A 136 12.49 -6.94 1.55
C CYS A 136 13.10 -5.61 1.11
N THR A 137 12.43 -4.49 1.39
CA THR A 137 12.92 -3.14 1.08
C THR A 137 14.28 -2.85 1.72
N VAL A 138 14.47 -3.31 2.96
CA VAL A 138 15.68 -3.03 3.77
C VAL A 138 16.83 -3.95 3.40
N PHE A 139 16.61 -5.25 3.39
CA PHE A 139 17.67 -6.26 3.31
C PHE A 139 17.91 -6.79 1.90
N LYS A 140 16.91 -6.71 1.01
CA LYS A 140 17.04 -7.10 -0.42
C LYS A 140 17.57 -8.52 -0.65
N THR A 141 17.24 -9.46 0.25
CA THR A 141 17.63 -10.86 0.14
C THR A 141 16.47 -11.72 -0.37
N ASN A 142 16.78 -12.88 -0.93
CA ASN A 142 15.75 -13.85 -1.34
C ASN A 142 14.82 -14.26 -0.19
N GLU A 143 15.35 -14.36 1.04
CA GLU A 143 14.56 -14.71 2.23
C GLU A 143 13.35 -13.80 2.42
N TYR A 144 13.51 -12.50 2.14
CA TYR A 144 12.45 -11.51 2.33
C TYR A 144 11.73 -11.13 1.03
N CYS A 145 12.41 -11.23 -0.12
CA CYS A 145 11.90 -10.77 -1.41
C CYS A 145 11.42 -11.90 -2.33
N CYS A 146 11.68 -13.16 -1.99
CA CYS A 146 11.20 -14.33 -2.74
C CYS A 146 11.60 -14.35 -4.23
N THR A 147 12.80 -13.83 -4.54
CA THR A 147 13.26 -13.62 -5.92
C THR A 147 13.62 -14.91 -6.67
N ASN A 148 13.78 -16.04 -5.97
CA ASN A 148 14.15 -17.33 -6.54
C ASN A 148 12.93 -18.17 -6.97
N GLY A 149 11.75 -17.55 -7.10
CA GLY A 149 10.52 -18.19 -7.59
C GLY A 149 9.59 -18.70 -6.49
N GLN A 150 8.49 -19.34 -6.91
CA GLN A 150 7.45 -19.82 -6.00
C GLN A 150 7.97 -20.91 -5.05
N GLY A 151 7.65 -20.79 -3.76
CA GLY A 151 8.12 -21.68 -2.69
C GLY A 151 9.55 -21.40 -2.21
N SER A 152 10.22 -20.37 -2.73
CA SER A 152 11.62 -20.07 -2.37
C SER A 152 11.81 -19.25 -1.08
N CYS A 153 10.71 -18.83 -0.46
CA CYS A 153 10.68 -18.04 0.77
C CYS A 153 9.46 -18.45 1.61
N GLY A 154 9.42 -17.99 2.86
CA GLY A 154 8.28 -18.19 3.74
C GLY A 154 8.20 -17.14 4.83
N PRO A 155 7.32 -17.33 5.82
CA PRO A 155 7.17 -16.38 6.91
C PRO A 155 8.45 -16.20 7.74
N THR A 156 8.87 -14.95 7.95
CA THR A 156 10.01 -14.56 8.79
C THR A 156 9.52 -13.89 10.07
N ASN A 157 10.42 -13.62 11.02
CA ASN A 157 10.06 -12.86 12.23
C ASN A 157 9.53 -11.45 11.87
N PHE A 158 10.08 -10.83 10.83
CA PHE A 158 9.63 -9.53 10.36
C PHE A 158 8.27 -9.59 9.63
N SER A 159 8.02 -10.58 8.77
CA SER A 159 6.69 -10.68 8.14
C SER A 159 5.61 -11.05 9.16
N LYS A 160 5.91 -11.92 10.13
CA LYS A 160 5.00 -12.22 11.26
C LYS A 160 4.67 -10.98 12.10
N PHE A 161 5.60 -10.02 12.24
CA PHE A 161 5.31 -8.75 12.91
C PHE A 161 4.15 -8.00 12.22
N PHE A 162 4.17 -7.91 10.88
CA PHE A 162 3.09 -7.29 10.10
C PHE A 162 1.82 -8.16 10.14
N LYS A 163 1.93 -9.47 9.89
CA LYS A 163 0.78 -10.37 9.79
C LYS A 163 -0.04 -10.46 11.07
N THR A 164 0.62 -10.50 12.22
CA THR A 164 -0.07 -10.53 13.52
C THR A 164 -0.86 -9.25 13.82
N ARG A 165 -0.48 -8.12 13.22
CA ARG A 165 -1.12 -6.80 13.39
C ARG A 165 -2.18 -6.52 12.35
N CYS A 166 -1.99 -7.04 11.14
CA CYS A 166 -2.90 -6.93 10.02
C CYS A 166 -3.09 -8.30 9.37
N PRO A 167 -3.93 -9.19 9.96
CA PRO A 167 -4.11 -10.56 9.47
C PRO A 167 -4.67 -10.63 8.04
N ASP A 168 -5.43 -9.61 7.64
CA ASP A 168 -6.05 -9.49 6.32
C ASP A 168 -5.07 -9.03 5.21
N ALA A 169 -3.85 -8.64 5.56
CA ALA A 169 -2.89 -8.06 4.62
C ALA A 169 -1.77 -9.03 4.24
N TYR A 170 -1.21 -8.86 3.03
CA TYR A 170 0.03 -9.50 2.63
C TYR A 170 1.19 -8.93 3.45
N SER A 171 1.96 -9.80 4.08
CA SER A 171 3.11 -9.44 4.91
C SER A 171 4.46 -9.81 4.26
N TYR A 172 4.44 -10.67 3.25
CA TYR A 172 5.57 -11.05 2.40
C TYR A 172 5.04 -11.47 1.00
N PRO A 173 5.89 -11.59 -0.04
CA PRO A 173 5.44 -11.76 -1.42
C PRO A 173 4.63 -13.01 -1.76
N GLN A 174 4.70 -14.08 -0.95
CA GLN A 174 4.01 -15.35 -1.19
C GLN A 174 3.09 -15.69 -0.01
N ASP A 175 2.43 -14.67 0.52
CA ASP A 175 1.48 -14.74 1.64
C ASP A 175 0.03 -14.98 1.18
N ASP A 176 -0.10 -15.59 -0.01
CA ASP A 176 -1.36 -16.16 -0.49
C ASP A 176 -1.79 -17.32 0.43
N PRO A 177 -3.10 -17.49 0.71
CA PRO A 177 -3.63 -18.62 1.47
C PRO A 177 -3.33 -20.00 0.87
#